data_AF-A0A6G1G7R1-F1
#
_entry.id   AF-A0A6G1G7R1-F1
#
_cell.length_a   1.000
_cell.length_b   1.000
_cell.length_c   1.000
_cell.angle_alpha   90.00
_cell.angle_beta   90.00
_cell.angle_gamma   90.00
#
_symmetry.space_group_name_H-M   'P 1'
#
loop_
_entity.id
_entity.type
_entity.pdbx_description
1 polymer ?
#
loop_
_entity_poly.entity_id
_entity_poly.type
_entity_poly.pdbx_seq_one_letter_code
_entity_poly.pdbx_strand_id
1 'polypeptide(L)' 'MSSPPDAGIARAHLRVARPTDNLDVLLHFYEAGLGFSVLFRFADHAGFNGVMLGHPSADYHLEFTSNREHSVGRCPT' A
#
# COMPACT_ATOMS: atom_id res chain seq x y z
N MET A 1 -24.57 27.33 10.94
CA MET A 1 -24.58 26.14 10.04
C MET A 1 -23.16 25.92 9.59
N SER A 2 -22.58 24.75 9.86
CA SER A 2 -21.26 24.39 9.31
C SER A 2 -21.39 24.26 7.79
N SER A 3 -20.44 24.80 7.03
CA SER A 3 -20.35 24.53 5.60
C SER A 3 -20.29 23.02 5.37
N PRO A 4 -20.89 22.50 4.27
CA PRO A 4 -20.76 21.09 3.94
C PRO A 4 -19.27 20.74 3.80
N PRO A 5 -18.86 19.52 4.19
CA PRO A 5 -17.50 19.06 3.95
C PRO A 5 -17.21 19.15 2.45
N ASP A 6 -15.96 19.51 2.10
CA ASP A 6 -15.53 19.61 0.71
C ASP A 6 -15.81 18.27 0.00
N ALA A 7 -16.71 18.30 -0.98
CA ALA A 7 -17.15 17.13 -1.73
C ALA A 7 -16.00 16.42 -2.46
N GLY A 8 -14.85 17.10 -2.60
CA GLY A 8 -13.60 16.49 -3.06
C GLY A 8 -13.02 15.50 -2.04
N ILE A 9 -12.88 15.90 -0.78
CA ILE A 9 -12.34 15.03 0.29
C ILE A 9 -13.31 13.88 0.58
N ALA A 10 -14.61 14.16 0.59
CA ALA A 10 -15.64 13.14 0.87
C ALA A 10 -15.68 12.00 -0.16
N ARG A 11 -15.06 12.15 -1.35
CA ARG A 11 -14.99 11.13 -2.41
C ARG A 11 -13.56 10.69 -2.72
N ALA A 12 -12.58 11.15 -1.95
CA ALA A 12 -11.18 10.80 -2.19
C ALA A 12 -10.92 9.33 -1.82
N HIS A 13 -10.02 8.69 -2.55
CA HIS A 13 -9.57 7.33 -2.25
C HIS A 13 -8.27 7.37 -1.44
N LEU A 14 -8.25 6.74 -0.26
CA LEU A 14 -7.06 6.71 0.57
C LEU A 14 -6.10 5.61 0.12
N ARG A 15 -4.81 5.97 0.06
CA ARG A 15 -3.70 5.03 -0.12
C ARG A 15 -2.63 5.28 0.92
N VAL A 16 -2.19 4.23 1.61
CA VAL A 16 -1.09 4.30 2.55
C VAL A 16 0.11 3.58 1.96
N ALA A 17 1.15 4.34 1.62
CA ALA A 17 2.38 3.81 1.04
C ALA A 17 3.45 3.55 2.12
N ARG A 18 4.06 2.37 2.11
CA ARG A 18 5.15 1.99 3.01
C ARG A 18 6.28 1.30 2.23
N PRO A 19 7.55 1.64 2.47
CA PRO A 19 8.63 0.90 1.89
C PRO A 19 8.84 -0.45 2.62
N THR A 20 9.41 -1.43 1.92
CA THR A 20 9.83 -2.72 2.47
C THR A 20 11.06 -3.24 1.72
N ASP A 21 11.93 -3.95 2.43
CA ASP A 21 13.07 -4.66 1.83
C ASP A 21 12.66 -6.04 1.25
N ASN A 22 11.46 -6.52 1.58
CA ASN A 22 10.97 -7.82 1.12
C ASN A 22 9.46 -7.78 0.81
N LEU A 23 9.11 -7.69 -0.48
CA LEU A 23 7.73 -7.69 -0.93
C LEU A 23 7.07 -9.07 -0.76
N ASP A 24 7.79 -10.17 -0.98
CA ASP A 24 7.20 -11.51 -0.99
C ASP A 24 6.74 -11.96 0.40
N VAL A 25 7.56 -11.73 1.43
CA VAL A 25 7.18 -12.01 2.82
C VAL A 25 5.99 -11.17 3.24
N LEU A 26 5.98 -9.90 2.84
CA LEU A 26 4.90 -8.97 3.14
C LEU A 26 3.59 -9.42 2.49
N LEU A 27 3.65 -9.83 1.22
CA LEU A 27 2.48 -10.31 0.49
C LEU A 27 1.86 -11.52 1.15
N HIS A 28 2.66 -12.49 1.59
CA HIS A 28 2.15 -13.64 2.32
C HIS A 28 1.36 -13.23 3.57
N PHE A 29 1.88 -12.28 4.37
CA PHE A 29 1.18 -11.78 5.55
C PHE A 29 -0.17 -11.12 5.20
N TYR A 30 -0.21 -10.23 4.21
CA TYR A 30 -1.43 -9.49 3.88
C TYR A 30 -2.45 -10.34 3.11
N GLU A 31 -2.02 -11.15 2.15
CA GLU A 31 -2.93 -11.99 1.36
C GLU A 31 -3.45 -13.17 2.16
N ALA A 32 -2.55 -13.98 2.74
CA ALA A 32 -2.95 -15.20 3.45
C ALA A 32 -3.38 -14.93 4.90
N GLY A 33 -2.76 -13.95 5.58
CA GLY A 33 -3.07 -13.64 6.98
C GLY A 33 -4.27 -12.71 7.15
N LEU A 34 -4.38 -11.68 6.30
CA LEU A 34 -5.38 -10.62 6.43
C LEU A 34 -6.43 -10.58 5.30
N GLY A 35 -6.35 -11.49 4.32
CA GLY A 35 -7.35 -11.62 3.25
C GLY A 35 -7.30 -10.52 2.19
N PHE A 36 -6.22 -9.74 2.12
CA PHE A 36 -6.04 -8.76 1.04
C PHE A 36 -5.81 -9.46 -0.30
N SER A 37 -5.98 -8.72 -1.38
CA SER A 37 -5.67 -9.17 -2.74
C SER A 37 -4.83 -8.15 -3.48
N VAL A 38 -3.95 -8.64 -4.33
CA VAL A 38 -3.19 -7.79 -5.25
C VAL A 38 -4.12 -7.18 -6.28
N LEU A 39 -4.16 -5.85 -6.30
CA LEU A 39 -4.88 -5.08 -7.32
C LEU A 39 -3.98 -4.69 -8.49
N PHE A 40 -2.70 -4.42 -8.20
CA PHE A 40 -1.74 -3.97 -9.20
C PHE A 40 -0.30 -4.25 -8.77
N ARG A 41 0.58 -4.51 -9.74
CA ARG A 41 2.02 -4.68 -9.55
C ARG A 41 2.78 -3.88 -10.59
N PHE A 42 3.92 -3.35 -10.18
CA PHE A 42 4.89 -2.74 -11.09
C PHE A 42 6.30 -3.19 -10.73
N ALA A 43 7.17 -3.20 -11.73
CA ALA A 43 8.57 -3.55 -11.58
C ALA A 43 9.44 -2.53 -12.31
N ASP A 44 10.62 -2.28 -11.75
CA ASP A 44 11.66 -1.40 -12.30
C ASP A 44 11.18 -0.02 -12.75
N HIS A 45 10.21 0.55 -12.01
CA HIS A 45 9.70 1.89 -12.29
C HIS A 45 10.55 2.91 -11.51
N ALA A 46 11.49 3.55 -12.20
CA ALA A 46 12.46 4.48 -11.60
C ALA A 46 13.24 3.84 -10.42
N GLY A 47 13.64 2.58 -10.57
CA GLY A 47 14.37 1.81 -9.55
C GLY A 47 13.50 1.18 -8.45
N PHE A 48 12.18 1.35 -8.52
CA PHE A 48 11.24 0.74 -7.57
C PHE A 48 10.48 -0.44 -8.17
N ASN A 49 10.30 -1.47 -7.36
CA ASN A 49 9.24 -2.45 -7.55
C ASN A 49 8.14 -2.17 -6.52
N GLY A 50 6.89 -2.47 -6.84
CA GLY A 50 5.83 -2.28 -5.88
C GLY A 50 4.54 -3.02 -6.19
N VAL A 51 3.69 -3.05 -5.18
CA VAL A 51 2.42 -3.75 -5.18
C VAL A 51 1.36 -2.91 -4.47
N MET A 52 0.15 -2.91 -5.02
CA MET A 52 -1.02 -2.29 -4.42
C MET A 52 -1.98 -3.40 -3.99
N LEU A 53 -2.39 -3.36 -2.73
CA LEU A 53 -3.28 -4.32 -2.10
C LEU A 53 -4.62 -3.65 -1.76
N GLY A 54 -5.71 -4.37 -1.98
CA GLY A 54 -7.05 -3.99 -1.54
C GLY A 54 -7.72 -5.11 -0.76
N HIS A 55 -8.76 -4.75 -0.02
CA HIS A 55 -9.59 -5.71 0.71
C HIS A 55 -11.06 -5.37 0.46
N PRO A 56 -11.95 -6.34 0.17
CA PRO A 56 -13.36 -6.06 -0.16
C PRO A 56 -14.14 -5.31 0.93
N SER A 57 -13.68 -5.43 2.19
CA SER A 57 -14.27 -4.74 3.35
C SER A 57 -13.51 -3.46 3.76
N ALA A 58 -12.59 -2.96 2.93
CA ALA A 58 -11.82 -1.74 3.22
C ALA A 58 -11.87 -0.76 2.04
N ASP A 59 -12.27 0.47 2.30
CA ASP A 59 -12.33 1.55 1.31
C ASP A 59 -10.98 2.26 1.11
N TYR A 60 -9.87 1.56 1.35
CA TYR A 60 -8.52 2.07 1.17
C TYR A 60 -7.61 0.99 0.58
N HIS A 61 -6.54 1.41 -0.09
CA HIS A 61 -5.49 0.50 -0.55
C HIS A 61 -4.21 0.69 0.26
N LEU A 62 -3.46 -0.39 0.38
CA LEU A 62 -2.08 -0.37 0.86
C LEU A 62 -1.15 -0.44 -0.34
N GLU A 63 -0.08 0.35 -0.33
CA GLU A 63 0.97 0.27 -1.34
C GLU A 63 2.29 -0.05 -0.67
N PHE A 64 2.98 -1.04 -1.21
CA PHE A 64 4.32 -1.41 -0.76
C PHE A 64 5.30 -1.26 -1.89
N THR A 65 6.43 -0.62 -1.59
CA THR A 65 7.50 -0.38 -2.56
C THR A 65 8.82 -0.91 -2.02
N SER A 66 9.66 -1.41 -2.91
CA SER A 66 11.04 -1.80 -2.63
C SER A 66 11.95 -1.12 -3.63
N ASN A 67 13.09 -0.61 -3.17
CA ASN A 67 14.13 -0.06 -4.03
C ASN A 67 15.40 -0.88 -3.82
N ARG A 68 16.03 -1.31 -4.92
CA ARG A 68 17.23 -2.18 -4.83
C ARG A 68 18.45 -1.48 -4.25
N GLU A 69 18.48 -0.14 -4.32
CA GLU A 69 19.61 0.68 -3.87
C GLU A 69 19.42 1.24 -2.46
N HIS A 70 18.22 1.09 -1.86
CA HIS A 70 17.89 1.70 -0.58
C HIS A 70 17.24 0.70 0.36
N SER A 71 17.99 0.26 1.38
CA SER A 71 17.43 -0.54 2.48
C SER A 71 16.70 0.37 3.47
N VAL A 72 15.48 -0.01 3.83
CA VAL A 72 14.62 0.77 4.74
C VAL A 72 14.60 0.24 6.17
N GLY A 73 15.30 -0.87 6.43
CA GLY A 73 15.48 -1.42 7.78
C GLY A 73 14.22 -2.08 8.35
N ARG A 74 14.28 -2.47 9.63
CA ARG A 74 13.15 -3.10 10.34
C ARG A 74 12.26 -2.05 11.00
N CYS A 75 10.99 -2.40 11.18
CA CYS A 75 10.10 -1.68 12.09
C CYS A 75 10.72 -1.65 13.51
N PRO A 76 10.63 -0.53 14.24
CA PRO A 76 10.91 -0.52 15.68
C PRO A 76 10.10 -1.63 16.37
N THR A 77 10.76 -2.38 17.25
CA THR A 77 10.17 -3.46 18.06
C THR A 77 9.59 -2.94 19.36
#